data_AF-X1RBZ1-F1
#
_entry.id   AF-X1RBZ1-F1
#
_cell.length_a   1.000
_cell.length_b   1.000
_cell.length_c   1.000
_cell.angle_alpha   90.00
_cell.angle_beta   90.00
_cell.angle_gamma   90.00
#
_symmetry.space_group_name_H-M   'P 1'
#
loop_
_entity.id
_entity.type
_entity.pdbx_description
1 polymer ?
#
loop_
_entity_poly.entity_id
_entity_poly.type
_entity_poly.pdbx_seq_one_letter_code
_entity_poly.pdbx_strand_id
1 'polypeptide(L)'
;IPRMRGLGELKEKIVSLEAGLGLRVEELDNEKAVEAFRIEYLGRKGRVSQLFKTLPEFDVNERAQAGKLLNELKEKASSALNIRKGELGAASINRRIERDRVDLTLPGVYHRVGHLHLLTRVQQEIESIFLRMGFSVASGPEIEDEYYNFEALNIPKDHPARDEWDTFYIDDTYLLRPHTSPVQIRVMKDSDPPVRIICPGRCYRRDNQDATHSPVFHQVELLWVEKGLSLANLKYMIEL
;
A
#
# COMPACT_ATOMS: atom_id res chain seq x y z
N ILE A 1 -37.60 60.11 23.19
CA ILE A 1 -37.73 58.95 22.28
C ILE A 1 -39.22 58.89 21.92
N PRO A 2 -39.63 59.09 20.66
CA PRO A 2 -41.04 59.08 20.31
C PRO A 2 -41.57 57.65 20.42
N ARG A 3 -42.68 57.45 21.15
CA ARG A 3 -43.45 56.20 21.21
C ARG A 3 -43.75 55.74 19.79
N MET A 4 -43.42 54.50 19.43
CA MET A 4 -43.86 53.95 18.14
C MET A 4 -45.39 53.95 18.09
N ARG A 5 -45.97 54.58 17.07
CA ARG A 5 -47.42 54.67 16.88
C ARG A 5 -47.86 53.53 15.97
N GLY A 6 -48.04 52.35 16.56
CA GLY A 6 -48.78 51.23 15.98
C GLY A 6 -48.01 50.30 15.01
N LEU A 7 -48.67 49.20 14.64
CA LEU A 7 -48.15 48.10 13.80
C LEU A 7 -47.69 48.52 12.38
N GLY A 8 -48.15 49.67 11.87
CA GLY A 8 -47.77 50.19 10.54
C GLY A 8 -46.32 50.67 10.46
N GLU A 9 -45.89 51.51 11.41
CA GLU A 9 -44.51 52.02 11.48
C GLU A 9 -43.48 50.89 11.71
N LEU A 10 -43.88 49.83 12.42
CA LEU A 10 -43.05 48.65 12.62
C LEU A 10 -42.86 47.88 11.30
N LYS A 11 -43.92 47.72 10.51
CA LYS A 11 -43.84 47.05 9.20
C LYS A 11 -42.96 47.83 8.22
N GLU A 12 -43.07 49.15 8.16
CA GLU A 12 -42.21 49.98 7.30
C GLU A 12 -40.72 49.87 7.69
N LYS A 13 -40.42 49.90 9.00
CA LYS A 13 -39.04 49.71 9.49
C LYS A 13 -38.51 48.31 9.20
N ILE A 14 -39.34 47.28 9.30
CA ILE A 14 -38.97 45.90 8.95
C ILE A 14 -38.65 45.81 7.46
N VAL A 15 -39.50 46.35 6.58
CA VAL A 15 -39.27 46.34 5.11
C VAL A 15 -37.99 47.10 4.73
N SER A 16 -37.77 48.29 5.32
CA SER A 16 -36.53 49.05 5.10
C SER A 16 -35.28 48.30 5.56
N LEU A 17 -35.37 47.61 6.71
CA LEU A 17 -34.29 46.78 7.21
C LEU A 17 -34.08 45.52 6.36
N GLU A 18 -35.13 44.85 5.88
CA GLU A 18 -35.02 43.70 4.97
C GLU A 18 -34.31 44.07 3.66
N ALA A 19 -34.68 45.20 3.04
CA ALA A 19 -34.02 45.69 1.82
C ALA A 19 -32.54 46.02 2.06
N GLY A 20 -32.23 46.71 3.16
CA GLY A 20 -30.86 47.00 3.56
C GLY A 20 -30.07 45.77 4.03
N LEU A 21 -30.76 44.69 4.39
CA LEU A 21 -30.15 43.41 4.76
C LEU A 21 -29.74 42.64 3.51
N GLY A 22 -30.60 42.57 2.50
CA GLY A 22 -30.31 41.91 1.22
C GLY A 22 -29.06 42.47 0.54
N LEU A 23 -29.01 43.79 0.33
CA LEU A 23 -27.86 44.46 -0.30
C LEU A 23 -26.55 44.20 0.45
N ARG A 24 -26.62 44.27 1.78
CA ARG A 24 -25.42 44.18 2.61
C ARG A 24 -24.91 42.75 2.81
N VAL A 25 -25.78 41.75 2.64
CA VAL A 25 -25.37 40.33 2.58
C VAL A 25 -24.63 40.05 1.27
N GLU A 26 -25.03 40.65 0.15
CA GLU A 26 -24.34 40.51 -1.13
C GLU A 26 -22.93 41.14 -1.10
N GLU A 27 -22.76 42.25 -0.38
CA GLU A 27 -21.46 42.92 -0.20
C GLU A 27 -20.47 42.17 0.70
N LEU A 28 -20.89 41.11 1.40
CA LEU A 28 -19.99 40.33 2.25
C LEU A 28 -19.02 39.52 1.39
N ASP A 29 -17.73 39.81 1.51
CA ASP A 29 -16.65 39.25 0.69
C ASP A 29 -15.63 38.43 1.51
N ASN A 30 -15.61 38.58 2.83
CA ASN A 30 -14.65 37.94 3.72
C ASN A 30 -15.23 37.60 5.11
N GLU A 31 -14.55 36.73 5.87
CA GLU A 31 -15.02 36.29 7.19
C GLU A 31 -15.14 37.43 8.22
N LYS A 32 -14.31 38.47 8.10
CA LYS A 32 -14.39 39.64 8.99
C LYS A 32 -15.64 40.47 8.69
N ALA A 33 -16.03 40.59 7.42
CA ALA A 33 -17.25 41.27 6.99
C ALA A 33 -18.49 40.49 7.46
N VAL A 34 -18.48 39.16 7.36
CA VAL A 34 -19.55 38.28 7.88
C VAL A 34 -19.74 38.46 9.39
N GLU A 35 -18.65 38.52 10.16
CA GLU A 35 -18.73 38.72 11.61
C GLU A 35 -19.15 40.15 11.98
N ALA A 36 -18.67 41.17 11.26
CA ALA A 36 -19.09 42.56 11.46
C ALA A 36 -20.61 42.72 11.20
N PHE A 37 -21.12 42.10 10.14
CA PHE A 37 -22.54 42.07 9.84
C PHE A 37 -23.35 41.35 10.92
N ARG A 38 -22.87 40.21 11.42
CA ARG A 38 -23.50 39.48 12.53
C ARG A 38 -23.64 40.36 13.77
N ILE A 39 -22.60 41.09 14.13
CA ILE A 39 -22.59 42.00 15.29
C ILE A 39 -23.56 43.17 15.07
N GLU A 40 -23.56 43.76 13.87
CA GLU A 40 -24.38 44.95 13.56
C GLU A 40 -25.88 44.65 13.47
N TYR A 41 -26.29 43.52 12.89
CA TYR A 41 -27.70 43.20 12.68
C TYR A 41 -28.27 42.28 13.77
N LEU A 42 -27.54 41.21 14.10
CA LEU A 42 -28.00 40.13 14.99
C LEU A 42 -27.40 40.18 16.40
N GLY A 43 -26.42 41.06 16.65
CA GLY A 43 -25.77 41.20 17.95
C GLY A 43 -26.71 41.73 19.05
N ARG A 44 -26.27 41.68 20.31
CA ARG A 44 -27.07 42.14 21.48
C ARG A 44 -27.48 43.63 21.41
N LYS A 45 -26.67 44.46 20.73
CA LYS A 45 -26.96 45.87 20.44
C LYS A 45 -27.33 46.11 18.96
N GLY A 46 -27.51 45.04 18.19
CA GLY A 46 -27.74 45.11 16.75
C GLY A 46 -29.12 45.62 16.37
N ARG A 47 -29.28 46.02 15.11
CA ARG A 47 -30.51 46.66 14.59
C ARG A 47 -31.77 45.83 14.84
N VAL A 48 -31.69 44.49 14.68
CA VAL A 48 -32.81 43.58 14.94
C VAL A 48 -33.11 43.49 16.44
N SER A 49 -32.07 43.32 17.28
CA SER A 49 -32.21 43.28 18.74
C SER A 49 -32.74 44.59 19.35
N GLN A 50 -32.50 45.74 18.71
CA GLN A 50 -33.07 47.03 19.13
C GLN A 50 -34.58 47.09 18.86
N LEU A 51 -35.08 46.51 17.76
CA LEU A 51 -36.51 46.40 17.50
C LEU A 51 -37.21 45.45 18.50
N PHE A 52 -36.52 44.42 18.98
CA PHE A 52 -37.06 43.59 20.08
C PHE A 52 -37.24 44.37 21.39
N LYS A 53 -36.53 45.49 21.60
CA LYS A 53 -36.68 46.32 22.82
C LYS A 53 -37.91 47.23 22.79
N THR A 54 -38.52 47.43 21.63
CA THR A 54 -39.75 48.24 21.50
C THR A 54 -41.01 47.40 21.68
N LEU A 55 -40.90 46.07 21.75
CA LEU A 55 -42.01 45.15 22.06
C LEU A 55 -42.82 45.50 23.33
N PRO A 56 -42.24 46.05 24.41
CA PRO A 56 -43.01 46.46 25.59
C PRO A 56 -43.93 47.66 25.39
N GLU A 57 -43.80 48.39 24.28
CA GLU A 57 -44.59 49.58 23.98
C GLU A 57 -45.92 49.26 23.28
N PHE A 58 -46.15 48.00 22.88
CA PHE A 58 -47.35 47.54 22.17
C PHE A 58 -48.39 46.92 23.11
N ASP A 59 -49.67 47.09 22.76
CA ASP A 59 -50.80 46.50 23.48
C ASP A 59 -50.84 44.96 23.31
N VAL A 60 -51.53 44.24 24.21
CA VAL A 60 -51.48 42.77 24.33
C VAL A 60 -51.79 42.05 23.00
N ASN A 61 -52.76 42.55 22.23
CA ASN A 61 -53.13 42.00 20.92
C ASN A 61 -52.10 42.30 19.81
N GLU A 62 -51.49 43.49 19.84
CA GLU A 62 -50.52 43.92 18.82
C GLU A 62 -49.12 43.32 19.05
N ARG A 63 -48.80 43.03 20.32
CA ARG A 63 -47.51 42.50 20.77
C ARG A 63 -47.23 41.09 20.23
N ALA A 64 -48.26 40.25 20.14
CA ALA A 64 -48.16 38.92 19.55
C ALA A 64 -47.83 38.98 18.05
N GLN A 65 -48.48 39.88 17.31
CA GLN A 65 -48.25 40.07 15.87
C GLN A 65 -46.89 40.71 15.59
N ALA A 66 -46.49 41.72 16.39
CA ALA A 66 -45.18 42.34 16.31
C ALA A 66 -44.04 41.34 16.62
N GLY A 67 -44.21 40.48 17.62
CA GLY A 67 -43.23 39.44 17.96
C GLY A 67 -43.04 38.41 16.84
N LYS A 68 -44.12 38.02 16.15
CA LYS A 68 -44.07 37.11 15.00
C LYS A 68 -43.25 37.72 13.85
N LEU A 69 -43.55 38.97 13.47
CA LEU A 69 -42.85 39.68 12.39
C LEU A 69 -41.35 39.88 12.69
N LEU A 70 -40.99 40.14 13.95
CA LEU A 70 -39.60 40.29 14.35
C LEU A 70 -38.83 38.96 14.38
N ASN A 71 -39.49 37.86 14.74
CA ASN A 71 -38.91 36.52 14.65
C ASN A 71 -38.69 36.12 13.19
N GLU A 72 -39.66 36.38 12.31
CA GLU A 72 -39.52 36.14 10.86
C GLU A 72 -38.34 36.94 10.27
N LEU A 73 -38.19 38.22 10.62
CA LEU A 73 -37.05 39.05 10.21
C LEU A 73 -35.72 38.46 10.69
N LYS A 74 -35.67 38.03 11.96
CA LYS A 74 -34.46 37.44 12.56
C LYS A 74 -34.09 36.11 11.88
N GLU A 75 -35.07 35.28 11.56
CA GLU A 75 -34.86 34.02 10.86
C GLU A 75 -34.37 34.26 9.43
N LYS A 76 -35.00 35.16 8.67
CA LYS A 76 -34.52 35.55 7.33
C LYS A 76 -33.09 36.07 7.36
N ALA A 77 -32.79 36.99 8.29
CA ALA A 77 -31.46 37.54 8.48
C ALA A 77 -30.40 36.48 8.80
N SER A 78 -30.74 35.56 9.69
CA SER A 78 -29.84 34.47 10.09
C SER A 78 -29.65 33.47 8.96
N SER A 79 -30.71 33.15 8.21
CA SER A 79 -30.67 32.26 7.05
C SER A 79 -29.81 32.85 5.93
N ALA A 80 -30.04 34.11 5.55
CA ALA A 80 -29.26 34.80 4.52
C ALA A 80 -27.77 34.86 4.88
N LEU A 81 -27.45 35.16 6.15
CA LEU A 81 -26.08 35.18 6.63
C LEU A 81 -25.43 33.79 6.60
N ASN A 82 -26.15 32.74 7.00
CA ASN A 82 -25.66 31.37 6.97
C ASN A 82 -25.41 30.87 5.54
N ILE A 83 -26.31 31.18 4.61
CA ILE A 83 -26.15 30.88 3.18
C ILE A 83 -24.89 31.55 2.65
N ARG A 84 -24.76 32.88 2.83
CA ARG A 84 -23.60 33.63 2.35
C ARG A 84 -22.29 33.16 2.97
N LYS A 85 -22.29 32.85 4.27
CA LYS A 85 -21.13 32.28 4.96
C LYS A 85 -20.75 30.91 4.36
N GLY A 86 -21.73 30.08 4.03
CA GLY A 86 -21.53 28.80 3.35
C GLY A 86 -20.91 28.96 1.96
N GLU A 87 -21.42 29.90 1.15
CA GLU A 87 -20.89 30.22 -0.18
C GLU A 87 -19.43 30.67 -0.11
N LEU A 88 -19.11 31.62 0.78
CA LEU A 88 -17.75 32.12 0.96
C LEU A 88 -16.80 31.01 1.46
N GLY A 89 -17.27 30.15 2.36
CA GLY A 89 -16.53 28.99 2.84
C GLY A 89 -16.22 28.00 1.72
N ALA A 90 -17.22 27.62 0.93
CA ALA A 90 -17.06 26.73 -0.22
C ALA A 90 -16.11 27.32 -1.28
N ALA A 91 -16.26 28.61 -1.59
CA ALA A 91 -15.38 29.30 -2.53
C ALA A 91 -13.92 29.38 -2.04
N SER A 92 -13.71 29.57 -0.73
CA SER A 92 -12.38 29.56 -0.11
C SER A 92 -11.73 28.18 -0.21
N ILE A 93 -12.49 27.11 0.11
CA ILE A 93 -12.03 25.72 0.01
C ILE A 93 -11.66 25.39 -1.45
N ASN A 94 -12.51 25.70 -2.41
CA ASN A 94 -12.24 25.44 -3.83
C ASN A 94 -11.00 26.16 -4.34
N ARG A 95 -10.80 27.44 -3.94
CA ARG A 95 -9.55 28.16 -4.26
C ARG A 95 -8.33 27.47 -3.68
N ARG A 96 -8.41 26.97 -2.45
CA ARG A 96 -7.32 26.24 -1.82
C ARG A 96 -7.04 24.91 -2.53
N ILE A 97 -8.08 24.16 -2.92
CA ILE A 97 -7.94 22.92 -3.68
C ILE A 97 -7.25 23.16 -5.02
N GLU A 98 -7.66 24.19 -5.78
CA GLU A 98 -7.02 24.51 -7.06
C GLU A 98 -5.58 25.01 -6.89
N ARG A 99 -5.29 25.79 -5.84
CA ARG A 99 -3.94 26.25 -5.54
C ARG A 99 -3.02 25.09 -5.12
N ASP A 100 -3.54 24.20 -4.28
CA ASP A 100 -2.80 23.06 -3.73
C ASP A 100 -2.92 21.82 -4.66
N ARG A 101 -3.37 22.01 -5.90
CA ARG A 101 -3.53 20.92 -6.88
C ARG A 101 -2.16 20.42 -7.31
N VAL A 102 -1.86 19.18 -6.92
CA VAL A 102 -0.63 18.48 -7.26
C VAL A 102 -0.89 17.44 -8.35
N ASP A 103 0.08 17.25 -9.22
CA ASP A 103 0.05 16.15 -10.19
C ASP A 103 0.45 14.84 -9.50
N LEU A 104 -0.53 13.99 -9.25
CA LEU A 104 -0.34 12.68 -8.60
C LEU A 104 0.36 11.65 -9.50
N THR A 105 0.55 11.95 -10.79
CA THR A 105 1.26 11.07 -11.73
C THR A 105 2.76 11.32 -11.75
N LEU A 106 3.23 12.41 -11.13
CA LEU A 106 4.65 12.70 -11.04
C LEU A 106 5.37 11.59 -10.26
N PRO A 107 6.55 11.14 -10.74
CA PRO A 107 7.34 10.16 -10.01
C PRO A 107 7.74 10.74 -8.66
N GLY A 108 7.37 10.05 -7.59
CA GLY A 108 7.77 10.39 -6.23
C GLY A 108 9.26 10.11 -5.97
N VAL A 109 9.69 10.34 -4.73
CA VAL A 109 11.05 9.97 -4.29
C VAL A 109 11.16 8.44 -4.26
N TYR A 110 11.78 7.88 -5.30
CA TYR A 110 11.97 6.44 -5.43
C TYR A 110 13.25 5.98 -4.73
N HIS A 111 13.12 4.89 -3.96
CA HIS A 111 14.27 4.17 -3.42
C HIS A 111 14.43 2.88 -4.23
N ARG A 112 15.62 2.67 -4.79
CA ARG A 112 15.90 1.47 -5.60
C ARG A 112 15.77 0.23 -4.74
N VAL A 113 14.82 -0.64 -5.11
CA VAL A 113 14.69 -1.96 -4.50
C VAL A 113 15.68 -2.90 -5.18
N GLY A 114 16.39 -3.71 -4.38
CA GLY A 114 17.27 -4.76 -4.88
C GLY A 114 16.50 -5.85 -5.63
N HIS A 115 17.23 -6.73 -6.31
CA HIS A 115 16.66 -7.87 -7.04
C HIS A 115 17.47 -9.11 -6.70
N LEU A 116 16.81 -10.26 -6.68
CA LEU A 116 17.49 -11.55 -6.59
C LEU A 116 18.24 -11.84 -7.90
N HIS A 117 19.38 -12.52 -7.77
CA HIS A 117 20.11 -13.03 -8.93
C HIS A 117 19.24 -14.03 -9.70
N LEU A 118 19.40 -14.11 -11.03
CA LEU A 118 18.60 -15.02 -11.87
C LEU A 118 18.75 -16.49 -11.43
N LEU A 119 19.97 -16.92 -11.10
CA LEU A 119 20.22 -18.27 -10.59
C LEU A 119 19.43 -18.54 -9.30
N THR A 120 19.36 -17.58 -8.38
CA THR A 120 18.58 -17.71 -7.14
C THR A 120 17.09 -17.81 -7.45
N ARG A 121 16.57 -17.03 -8.40
CA ARG A 121 15.16 -17.09 -8.81
C ARG A 121 14.81 -18.45 -9.41
N VAL A 122 15.63 -18.95 -10.32
CA VAL A 122 15.44 -20.27 -10.96
C VAL A 122 15.54 -21.39 -9.93
N GLN A 123 16.53 -21.33 -9.02
CA GLN A 123 16.65 -22.30 -7.94
C GLN A 123 15.39 -22.30 -7.04
N GLN A 124 14.91 -21.14 -6.61
CA GLN A 124 13.70 -21.02 -5.79
C GLN A 124 12.44 -21.51 -6.52
N GLU A 125 12.37 -21.31 -7.84
CA GLU A 125 11.27 -21.81 -8.67
C GLU A 125 11.27 -23.34 -8.70
N ILE A 126 12.42 -23.96 -8.98
CA ILE A 126 12.59 -25.41 -8.95
C ILE A 126 12.27 -25.97 -7.56
N GLU A 127 12.80 -25.36 -6.50
CA GLU A 127 12.52 -25.76 -5.12
C GLU A 127 11.02 -25.70 -4.81
N SER A 128 10.34 -24.61 -5.19
CA SER A 128 8.90 -24.45 -4.99
C SER A 128 8.08 -25.53 -5.69
N ILE A 129 8.47 -25.97 -6.90
CA ILE A 129 7.79 -27.04 -7.63
C ILE A 129 7.88 -28.35 -6.84
N PHE A 130 9.09 -28.77 -6.48
CA PHE A 130 9.30 -30.06 -5.81
C PHE A 130 8.82 -30.09 -4.37
N LEU A 131 8.91 -28.98 -3.63
CA LEU A 131 8.32 -28.85 -2.29
C LEU A 131 6.80 -29.11 -2.32
N ARG A 132 6.10 -28.62 -3.35
CA ARG A 132 4.65 -28.89 -3.53
C ARG A 132 4.35 -30.35 -3.87
N MET A 133 5.31 -31.06 -4.45
CA MET A 133 5.23 -32.50 -4.72
C MET A 133 5.62 -33.37 -3.50
N GLY A 134 5.97 -32.74 -2.36
CA GLY A 134 6.33 -33.43 -1.13
C GLY A 134 7.80 -33.85 -1.04
N PHE A 135 8.67 -33.26 -1.85
CA PHE A 135 10.11 -33.37 -1.67
C PHE A 135 10.59 -32.44 -0.56
N SER A 136 11.73 -32.76 0.03
CA SER A 136 12.45 -31.88 0.95
C SER A 136 13.75 -31.37 0.31
N VAL A 137 14.27 -30.25 0.78
CA VAL A 137 15.55 -29.70 0.28
C VAL A 137 16.68 -30.23 1.16
N ALA A 138 17.68 -30.85 0.55
CA ALA A 138 18.90 -31.29 1.21
C ALA A 138 20.10 -30.49 0.67
N SER A 139 21.07 -30.22 1.54
CA SER A 139 22.32 -29.55 1.17
C SER A 139 23.50 -30.25 1.83
N GLY A 140 24.68 -30.07 1.26
CA GLY A 140 25.93 -30.63 1.78
C GLY A 140 27.13 -29.79 1.37
N PRO A 141 28.32 -30.16 1.83
CA PRO A 141 29.54 -29.38 1.63
C PRO A 141 29.93 -29.32 0.14
N GLU A 142 30.65 -28.26 -0.23
CA GLU A 142 31.16 -28.08 -1.60
C GLU A 142 32.53 -28.73 -1.81
N ILE A 143 33.30 -28.85 -0.72
CA ILE A 143 34.49 -29.69 -0.66
C ILE A 143 34.02 -31.07 -0.21
N GLU A 144 34.25 -32.08 -1.04
CA GLU A 144 33.87 -33.47 -0.79
C GLU A 144 35.12 -34.36 -0.79
N ASP A 145 34.99 -35.55 -0.21
CA ASP A 145 36.02 -36.58 -0.33
C ASP A 145 35.76 -37.50 -1.54
N GLU A 146 36.79 -38.22 -1.99
CA GLU A 146 36.68 -39.15 -3.12
C GLU A 146 35.61 -40.22 -2.92
N TYR A 147 35.34 -40.63 -1.68
CA TYR A 147 34.40 -41.71 -1.40
C TYR A 147 32.97 -41.26 -1.67
N TYR A 148 32.51 -40.14 -1.10
CA TYR A 148 31.15 -39.64 -1.33
C TYR A 148 30.97 -39.14 -2.76
N ASN A 149 32.02 -38.58 -3.37
CA ASN A 149 31.93 -38.05 -4.72
C ASN A 149 32.00 -39.12 -5.81
N PHE A 150 32.68 -40.25 -5.59
CA PHE A 150 32.86 -41.26 -6.63
C PHE A 150 32.52 -42.68 -6.17
N GLU A 151 33.21 -43.22 -5.18
CA GLU A 151 33.12 -44.65 -4.87
C GLU A 151 31.71 -45.07 -4.45
N ALA A 152 31.03 -44.25 -3.65
CA ALA A 152 29.67 -44.49 -3.21
C ALA A 152 28.62 -44.39 -4.34
N LEU A 153 28.98 -43.75 -5.46
CA LEU A 153 28.16 -43.66 -6.68
C LEU A 153 28.50 -44.76 -7.70
N ASN A 154 29.23 -45.79 -7.26
CA ASN A 154 29.69 -46.91 -8.10
C ASN A 154 30.70 -46.47 -9.19
N ILE A 155 31.58 -45.53 -8.85
CA ILE A 155 32.60 -45.00 -9.75
C ILE A 155 33.99 -45.33 -9.19
N PRO A 156 34.57 -46.49 -9.55
CA PRO A 156 35.89 -46.89 -9.08
C PRO A 156 37.01 -45.99 -9.64
N LYS A 157 38.23 -46.14 -9.10
CA LYS A 157 39.40 -45.30 -9.44
C LYS A 157 39.75 -45.30 -10.93
N ASP A 158 39.60 -46.44 -11.60
CA ASP A 158 39.94 -46.61 -13.02
C ASP A 158 38.76 -46.25 -13.96
N HIS A 159 37.70 -45.62 -13.45
CA HIS A 159 36.51 -45.32 -14.24
C HIS A 159 36.70 -44.01 -15.05
N PRO A 160 36.48 -44.01 -16.38
CA PRO A 160 36.69 -42.84 -17.24
C PRO A 160 35.94 -41.58 -16.79
N ALA A 161 34.76 -41.73 -16.18
CA ALA A 161 34.01 -40.60 -15.64
C ALA A 161 34.78 -39.73 -14.63
N ARG A 162 35.78 -40.29 -13.93
CA ARG A 162 36.65 -39.49 -13.04
C ARG A 162 37.51 -38.49 -13.81
N ASP A 163 37.90 -38.83 -15.03
CA ASP A 163 38.62 -37.96 -15.95
C ASP A 163 37.64 -37.02 -16.70
N GLU A 164 36.47 -37.52 -17.12
CA GLU A 164 35.47 -36.74 -17.88
C GLU A 164 34.87 -35.56 -17.11
N TRP A 165 34.86 -35.61 -15.78
CA TRP A 165 34.30 -34.54 -14.95
C TRP A 165 35.25 -33.39 -14.66
N ASP A 166 36.51 -33.49 -15.10
CA ASP A 166 37.48 -32.40 -14.98
C ASP A 166 37.52 -31.80 -13.56
N THR A 167 37.60 -32.69 -12.56
CA THR A 167 37.43 -32.33 -11.15
C THR A 167 38.60 -31.50 -10.61
N PHE A 168 38.33 -30.50 -9.77
CA PHE A 168 39.36 -29.77 -9.03
C PHE A 168 39.75 -30.55 -7.77
N TYR A 169 40.91 -31.19 -7.79
CA TYR A 169 41.50 -31.83 -6.62
C TYR A 169 42.27 -30.83 -5.76
N ILE A 170 42.06 -30.89 -4.44
CA ILE A 170 42.81 -30.13 -3.44
C ILE A 170 44.04 -30.93 -3.02
N ASP A 171 43.83 -32.23 -2.75
CA ASP A 171 44.85 -33.24 -2.47
C ASP A 171 44.34 -34.63 -2.92
N ASP A 172 45.02 -35.70 -2.50
CA ASP A 172 44.68 -37.09 -2.86
C ASP A 172 43.36 -37.59 -2.22
N THR A 173 42.73 -36.81 -1.35
CA THR A 173 41.51 -37.18 -0.61
C THR A 173 40.35 -36.23 -0.89
N TYR A 174 40.62 -34.93 -0.99
CA TYR A 174 39.61 -33.88 -1.08
C TYR A 174 39.57 -33.19 -2.44
N LEU A 175 38.35 -32.85 -2.86
CA LEU A 175 38.07 -32.20 -4.14
C LEU A 175 36.89 -31.22 -4.02
N LEU A 176 36.77 -30.30 -4.98
CA LEU A 176 35.55 -29.53 -5.17
C LEU A 176 34.55 -30.37 -5.99
N ARG A 177 33.33 -30.54 -5.48
CA ARG A 177 32.35 -31.44 -6.09
C ARG A 177 31.96 -31.00 -7.52
N PRO A 178 32.00 -31.90 -8.52
CA PRO A 178 31.55 -31.62 -9.89
C PRO A 178 30.04 -31.85 -10.10
N HIS A 179 29.35 -32.37 -9.07
CA HIS A 179 27.92 -32.63 -9.00
C HIS A 179 27.43 -32.63 -7.53
N THR A 180 26.12 -32.58 -7.32
CA THR A 180 25.46 -32.55 -5.98
C THR A 180 25.08 -33.94 -5.45
N SER A 181 25.33 -35.00 -6.21
CA SER A 181 25.09 -36.40 -5.81
C SER A 181 25.70 -36.83 -4.45
N PRO A 182 26.83 -36.29 -3.95
CA PRO A 182 27.33 -36.61 -2.61
C PRO A 182 26.29 -36.41 -1.51
N VAL A 183 25.43 -35.38 -1.64
CA VAL A 183 24.34 -35.10 -0.71
C VAL A 183 23.35 -36.27 -0.65
N GLN A 184 23.06 -36.90 -1.79
CA GLN A 184 22.15 -38.04 -1.89
C GLN A 184 22.68 -39.24 -1.10
N ILE A 185 23.98 -39.54 -1.24
CA ILE A 185 24.63 -40.62 -0.48
C ILE A 185 24.57 -40.35 1.01
N ARG A 186 24.86 -39.11 1.44
CA ARG A 186 24.80 -38.72 2.86
C ARG A 186 23.39 -38.92 3.43
N VAL A 187 22.36 -38.43 2.73
CA VAL A 187 20.97 -38.62 3.17
C VAL A 187 20.58 -40.09 3.22
N MET A 188 20.94 -40.89 2.21
CA MET A 188 20.63 -42.33 2.16
C MET A 188 21.39 -43.15 3.21
N LYS A 189 22.52 -42.66 3.74
CA LYS A 189 23.22 -43.28 4.88
C LYS A 189 22.58 -42.96 6.22
N ASP A 190 21.99 -41.78 6.33
CA ASP A 190 21.43 -41.25 7.58
C ASP A 190 19.91 -41.49 7.69
N SER A 191 19.28 -42.06 6.67
CA SER A 191 17.82 -42.26 6.61
C SER A 191 17.42 -43.51 5.84
N ASP A 192 16.42 -44.23 6.34
CA ASP A 192 15.78 -45.32 5.61
C ASP A 192 14.71 -44.79 4.62
N PRO A 193 14.44 -45.49 3.51
CA PRO A 193 13.34 -45.17 2.61
C PRO A 193 11.96 -45.14 3.32
N PRO A 194 11.01 -44.29 2.89
CA PRO A 194 11.05 -43.47 1.68
C PRO A 194 11.89 -42.19 1.81
N VAL A 195 12.71 -41.92 0.80
CA VAL A 195 13.50 -40.69 0.68
C VAL A 195 13.03 -39.91 -0.54
N ARG A 196 12.71 -38.62 -0.36
CA ARG A 196 12.30 -37.69 -1.41
C ARG A 196 12.99 -36.35 -1.19
N ILE A 197 14.10 -36.12 -1.89
CA ILE A 197 14.91 -34.91 -1.74
C ILE A 197 15.26 -34.27 -3.08
N ILE A 198 15.45 -32.95 -3.05
CA ILE A 198 16.19 -32.21 -4.06
C ILE A 198 17.45 -31.63 -3.44
N CYS A 199 18.54 -31.58 -4.22
CA CYS A 199 19.86 -31.19 -3.77
C CYS A 199 20.36 -30.01 -4.63
N PRO A 200 19.88 -28.78 -4.38
CA PRO A 200 20.41 -27.60 -5.05
C PRO A 200 21.81 -27.26 -4.52
N GLY A 201 22.73 -26.87 -5.39
CA GLY A 201 24.05 -26.46 -4.94
C GLY A 201 25.01 -26.02 -6.05
N ARG A 202 26.10 -25.38 -5.62
CA ARG A 202 27.24 -25.06 -6.49
C ARG A 202 28.06 -26.30 -6.79
N CYS A 203 28.55 -26.37 -8.02
CA CYS A 203 29.42 -27.41 -8.56
C CYS A 203 30.59 -26.77 -9.30
N TYR A 204 31.68 -27.54 -9.42
CA TYR A 204 32.96 -27.06 -9.89
C TYR A 204 33.57 -28.02 -10.92
N ARG A 205 33.96 -27.51 -12.09
CA ARG A 205 34.64 -28.28 -13.15
C ARG A 205 35.74 -27.44 -13.78
N ARG A 206 36.84 -28.06 -14.19
CA ARG A 206 37.97 -27.40 -14.89
C ARG A 206 37.63 -27.11 -16.36
N ASP A 207 36.43 -26.62 -16.60
CA ASP A 207 36.03 -26.20 -17.94
C ASP A 207 36.70 -24.86 -18.26
N ASN A 208 37.19 -24.72 -19.50
CA ASN A 208 37.67 -23.43 -19.96
C ASN A 208 36.50 -22.45 -20.02
N GLN A 209 36.65 -21.29 -19.36
CA GLN A 209 35.61 -20.27 -19.35
C GLN A 209 35.36 -19.79 -20.79
N ASP A 210 34.12 -19.98 -21.26
CA ASP A 210 33.65 -19.50 -22.55
C ASP A 210 32.18 -19.03 -22.44
N ALA A 211 31.48 -18.92 -23.57
CA ALA A 211 30.08 -18.47 -23.59
C ALA A 211 29.08 -19.50 -23.01
N THR A 212 29.46 -20.77 -22.94
CA THR A 212 28.61 -21.90 -22.53
C THR A 212 29.12 -22.64 -21.29
N HIS A 213 30.38 -22.44 -20.91
CA HIS A 213 31.04 -23.12 -19.80
C HIS A 213 31.53 -22.12 -18.75
N SER A 214 31.36 -22.49 -17.49
CA SER A 214 31.87 -21.74 -16.33
C SER A 214 32.47 -22.72 -15.34
N PRO A 215 33.66 -22.47 -14.79
CA PRO A 215 34.26 -23.33 -13.77
C PRO A 215 33.41 -23.49 -12.51
N VAL A 216 32.47 -22.57 -12.29
CA VAL A 216 31.48 -22.61 -11.22
C VAL A 216 30.09 -22.51 -11.82
N PHE A 217 29.24 -23.49 -11.52
CA PHE A 217 27.85 -23.51 -11.97
C PHE A 217 26.95 -24.07 -10.86
N HIS A 218 25.64 -24.04 -11.09
CA HIS A 218 24.65 -24.51 -10.11
C HIS A 218 23.90 -25.70 -10.72
N GLN A 219 23.75 -26.76 -9.94
CA GLN A 219 22.92 -27.90 -10.28
C GLN A 219 21.83 -28.08 -9.23
N VAL A 220 20.73 -28.68 -9.67
CA VAL A 220 19.71 -29.22 -8.79
C VAL A 220 19.53 -30.68 -9.18
N GLU A 221 19.95 -31.59 -8.30
CA GLU A 221 19.66 -33.01 -8.46
C GLU A 221 18.46 -33.45 -7.64
N LEU A 222 17.88 -34.58 -8.02
CA LEU A 222 16.70 -35.14 -7.39
C LEU A 222 16.94 -36.61 -7.04
N LEU A 223 16.50 -37.01 -5.85
CA LEU A 223 16.47 -38.41 -5.43
C LEU A 223 15.09 -38.76 -4.88
N TRP A 224 14.48 -39.81 -5.44
CA TRP A 224 13.27 -40.44 -4.91
C TRP A 224 13.47 -41.95 -4.81
N VAL A 225 13.48 -42.47 -3.59
CA VAL A 225 13.61 -43.90 -3.29
C VAL A 225 12.41 -44.36 -2.47
N GLU A 226 11.62 -45.25 -3.05
CA GLU A 226 10.42 -45.83 -2.43
C GLU A 226 10.00 -47.12 -3.15
N LYS A 227 9.25 -47.99 -2.46
CA LYS A 227 8.68 -49.19 -3.09
C LYS A 227 7.63 -48.81 -4.13
N GLY A 228 7.66 -49.48 -5.28
CA GLY A 228 6.67 -49.27 -6.35
C GLY A 228 7.02 -48.15 -7.33
N LEU A 229 8.18 -47.50 -7.20
CA LEU A 229 8.68 -46.58 -8.22
C LEU A 229 9.09 -47.32 -9.49
N SER A 230 8.81 -46.68 -10.61
CA SER A 230 9.13 -47.16 -11.95
C SER A 230 9.62 -46.01 -12.83
N LEU A 231 10.14 -46.33 -14.01
CA LEU A 231 10.53 -45.32 -15.00
C LEU A 231 9.36 -44.42 -15.41
N ALA A 232 8.11 -44.91 -15.34
CA ALA A 232 6.93 -44.11 -15.62
C ALA A 232 6.80 -42.92 -14.65
N ASN A 233 7.20 -43.09 -13.38
CA ASN A 233 7.19 -42.01 -12.39
C ASN A 233 8.23 -40.94 -12.73
N LEU A 234 9.44 -41.34 -13.14
CA LEU A 234 10.48 -40.40 -13.57
C LEU A 234 10.03 -39.59 -14.79
N LYS A 235 9.49 -40.28 -15.81
CA LYS A 235 8.96 -39.62 -17.00
C LYS A 235 7.87 -38.60 -16.65
N TYR A 236 6.92 -39.01 -15.82
CA TYR A 236 5.85 -38.13 -15.35
C TYR A 236 6.40 -36.87 -14.66
N MET A 237 7.42 -37.00 -13.81
CA MET A 237 8.00 -35.85 -13.12
C MET A 237 8.80 -34.90 -14.04
N ILE A 238 9.39 -35.40 -15.12
CA ILE A 238 10.16 -34.58 -16.06
C ILE A 238 9.25 -33.87 -17.08
N GLU A 239 8.14 -34.50 -17.47
CA GLU A 239 7.25 -34.00 -18.53
C GLU A 239 6.06 -33.16 -18.05
N LEU A 240 5.69 -33.22 -16.75
CA LEU A 240 4.64 -32.36 -16.19
C LEU A 240 5.09 -30.92 -16.01
#